data_AF-A0A5Q0MBE5-F1
#
_entry.id   AF-A0A5Q0MBE5-F1
#
_cell.length_a   1.000
_cell.length_b   1.000
_cell.length_c   1.000
_cell.angle_alpha   90.00
_cell.angle_beta   90.00
_cell.angle_gamma   90.00
#
_symmetry.space_group_name_H-M   'P 1'
#
loop_
_entity.id
_entity.type
_entity.pdbx_description
1 polymer ?
#
loop_
_entity_poly.entity_id
_entity_poly.type
_entity_poly.pdbx_seq_one_letter_code
_entity_poly.pdbx_strand_id
1 'polypeptide(L)'
;MTSGSPQKINFDQLTENSLKWLDWIEGATKLQGLIKGNVNFDGLEGDEKKFVASRLNEVAPNRQLLLNSVYITMTAGFEEYLRTTLKAMADNLNQEAKPPNAHHKTLVNFNIRETAKLLRRMDSPPDYITFNHDDLCRILGSCATGSQAVQFNGEALSDVDGLIRLKNFCERAEGLGKRVDLDVAAKDPAIKIALKQEKNNSARDVRKLLEDELEIISRYRNRIAHIGGNASDVTEPVLRSHKYLLSAVAVAIENQIQNRAKK
;
A
#
# COMPACT_ATOMS: atom_id res chain seq x y z
N MET A 1 -4.27 -22.55 -1.60
CA MET A 1 -5.10 -21.56 -0.87
C MET A 1 -4.15 -20.58 -0.23
N THR A 2 -4.12 -19.32 -0.69
CA THR A 2 -3.31 -18.27 -0.08
C THR A 2 -3.83 -18.00 1.33
N SER A 3 -3.10 -18.49 2.34
CA SER A 3 -3.32 -18.10 3.73
C SER A 3 -2.97 -16.62 3.88
N GLY A 4 -3.92 -15.80 4.32
CA GLY A 4 -3.71 -14.38 4.57
C GLY A 4 -5.03 -13.67 4.91
N SER A 5 -4.94 -12.50 5.53
CA SER A 5 -6.09 -11.62 5.73
C SER A 5 -6.63 -11.15 4.37
N PRO A 6 -7.93 -10.79 4.26
CA PRO A 6 -8.51 -10.25 3.02
C PRO A 6 -7.70 -9.08 2.45
N GLN A 7 -7.18 -8.21 3.32
CA GLN A 7 -6.38 -7.05 2.96
C GLN A 7 -5.07 -7.44 2.26
N LYS A 8 -4.37 -8.45 2.79
CA LYS A 8 -3.14 -8.94 2.14
C LYS A 8 -3.44 -9.65 0.83
N ILE A 9 -4.50 -10.46 0.78
CA ILE A 9 -4.89 -11.15 -0.46
C ILE A 9 -5.14 -10.13 -1.58
N ASN A 10 -5.85 -9.05 -1.27
CA ASN A 10 -6.09 -7.96 -2.21
C ASN A 10 -4.79 -7.28 -2.67
N PHE A 11 -3.86 -7.02 -1.75
CA PHE A 11 -2.55 -6.47 -2.08
C PHE A 11 -1.71 -7.41 -2.98
N ASP A 12 -1.61 -8.68 -2.62
CA ASP A 12 -0.87 -9.67 -3.41
C ASP A 12 -1.44 -9.79 -4.83
N GLN A 13 -2.77 -9.88 -4.95
CA GLN A 13 -3.45 -9.90 -6.26
C GLN A 13 -3.20 -8.63 -7.08
N LEU A 14 -3.29 -7.45 -6.45
CA LEU A 14 -3.03 -6.18 -7.12
C LEU A 14 -1.61 -6.13 -7.69
N THR A 15 -0.60 -6.50 -6.89
CA THR A 15 0.79 -6.46 -7.32
C THR A 15 1.11 -7.51 -8.39
N GLU A 16 0.52 -8.71 -8.31
CA GLU A 16 0.64 -9.73 -9.36
C GLU A 16 -0.01 -9.30 -10.67
N ASN A 17 -1.23 -8.78 -10.62
CA ASN A 17 -1.95 -8.32 -11.80
C ASN A 17 -1.23 -7.14 -12.46
N SER A 18 -0.71 -6.21 -11.65
CA SER A 18 0.04 -5.06 -12.18
C SER A 18 1.30 -5.47 -12.94
N LEU A 19 2.02 -6.51 -12.48
CA LEU A 19 3.17 -7.04 -13.22
C LEU A 19 2.75 -7.79 -14.49
N LYS A 20 1.67 -8.60 -14.44
CA LYS A 20 1.16 -9.29 -15.64
C LYS A 20 0.73 -8.30 -16.72
N TRP A 21 0.14 -7.17 -16.33
CA TRP A 21 -0.19 -6.10 -17.27
C TRP A 21 1.05 -5.48 -17.90
N LEU A 22 2.11 -5.24 -17.12
CA LEU A 22 3.37 -4.76 -17.67
C LEU A 22 3.95 -5.74 -18.70
N ASP A 23 4.04 -7.03 -18.34
CA ASP A 23 4.54 -8.08 -19.23
C ASP A 23 3.72 -8.17 -20.53
N TRP A 24 2.38 -8.03 -20.42
CA TRP A 24 1.48 -8.00 -21.57
C TRP A 24 1.72 -6.78 -22.47
N ILE A 25 1.85 -5.57 -21.89
CA ILE A 25 2.11 -4.34 -22.65
C ILE A 25 3.47 -4.41 -23.35
N GLU A 26 4.50 -4.91 -22.67
CA GLU A 26 5.81 -5.11 -23.29
C GLU A 26 5.77 -6.15 -24.41
N GLY A 27 5.04 -7.26 -24.20
CA GLY A 27 4.80 -8.28 -25.23
C GLY A 27 4.08 -7.72 -26.45
N ALA A 28 3.03 -6.93 -26.24
CA ALA A 28 2.29 -6.25 -27.31
C ALA A 28 3.19 -5.26 -28.08
N THR A 29 4.02 -4.50 -27.37
CA THR A 29 4.99 -3.56 -27.98
C THR A 29 6.02 -4.29 -28.84
N LYS A 30 6.57 -5.41 -28.34
CA LYS A 30 7.50 -6.26 -29.10
C LYS A 30 6.84 -6.85 -30.33
N LEU A 31 5.62 -7.37 -30.20
CA LEU A 31 4.83 -7.91 -31.31
C LEU A 31 4.57 -6.84 -32.38
N GLN A 32 4.18 -5.63 -31.98
CA GLN A 32 3.99 -4.51 -32.90
C GLN A 32 5.28 -4.19 -33.67
N GLY A 33 6.44 -4.15 -32.97
CA GLY A 33 7.75 -3.95 -33.59
C GLY A 33 8.09 -5.03 -34.62
N LEU A 34 7.83 -6.30 -34.29
CA LEU A 34 8.02 -7.43 -35.21
C LEU A 34 7.11 -7.34 -36.44
N ILE A 35 5.83 -7.02 -36.26
CA ILE A 35 4.88 -6.85 -37.37
C ILE A 35 5.36 -5.71 -38.27
N LYS A 36 5.69 -4.54 -37.71
CA LYS A 36 6.24 -3.40 -38.47
C LYS A 36 7.48 -3.78 -39.27
N GLY A 37 8.41 -4.53 -38.66
CA GLY A 37 9.64 -4.95 -39.32
C GLY A 37 9.44 -5.94 -40.47
N ASN A 38 8.30 -6.64 -40.52
CA ASN A 38 7.98 -7.63 -41.56
C ASN A 38 6.98 -7.13 -42.61
N VAL A 39 6.47 -5.90 -42.47
CA VAL A 39 5.56 -5.30 -43.46
C VAL A 39 6.38 -4.69 -44.59
N ASN A 40 6.17 -5.16 -45.83
CA ASN A 40 6.77 -4.57 -47.02
C ASN A 40 6.03 -3.27 -47.40
N PHE A 41 6.34 -2.16 -46.74
CA PHE A 41 5.70 -0.86 -46.97
C PHE A 41 5.89 -0.30 -48.39
N ASP A 42 6.95 -0.72 -49.09
CA ASP A 42 7.26 -0.30 -50.44
C ASP A 42 6.40 -1.04 -51.48
N GLY A 43 5.88 -2.22 -51.13
CA GLY A 43 4.95 -2.99 -51.96
C GLY A 43 3.47 -2.69 -51.74
N LEU A 44 3.13 -1.77 -50.82
CA LEU A 44 1.75 -1.38 -50.53
C LEU A 44 1.38 -0.10 -51.29
N GLU A 45 0.20 -0.07 -51.91
CA GLU A 45 -0.31 1.10 -52.64
C GLU A 45 -1.67 1.60 -52.12
N GLY A 46 -2.03 2.84 -52.49
CA GLY A 46 -3.37 3.40 -52.31
C GLY A 46 -3.98 3.23 -50.91
N ASP A 47 -5.13 2.57 -50.86
CA ASP A 47 -5.91 2.39 -49.62
C ASP A 47 -5.35 1.30 -48.70
N GLU A 48 -4.62 0.32 -49.23
CA GLU A 48 -3.95 -0.71 -48.42
C GLU A 48 -2.84 -0.09 -47.57
N LYS A 49 -2.04 0.79 -48.18
CA LYS A 49 -1.00 1.53 -47.46
C LYS A 49 -1.59 2.40 -46.36
N LYS A 50 -2.70 3.10 -46.63
CA LYS A 50 -3.41 3.91 -45.64
C LYS A 50 -3.97 3.06 -44.50
N PHE A 51 -4.60 1.92 -44.82
CA PHE A 51 -5.13 0.99 -43.84
C PHE A 51 -4.03 0.47 -42.92
N VAL A 52 -2.94 -0.07 -43.48
CA VAL A 52 -1.82 -0.61 -42.71
C VAL A 52 -1.13 0.48 -41.88
N ALA A 53 -0.90 1.68 -42.46
CA ALA A 53 -0.35 2.81 -41.73
C ALA A 53 -1.26 3.24 -40.56
N SER A 54 -2.58 3.30 -40.76
CA SER A 54 -3.51 3.67 -39.68
C SER A 54 -3.52 2.69 -38.51
N ARG A 55 -3.22 1.41 -38.76
CA ARG A 55 -3.16 0.37 -37.72
C ARG A 55 -1.79 0.26 -37.06
N LEU A 56 -0.73 0.58 -37.77
CA LEU A 56 0.64 0.44 -37.27
C LEU A 56 1.21 1.75 -36.73
N ASN A 57 0.68 2.92 -37.09
CA ASN A 57 1.21 4.20 -36.61
C ASN A 57 0.85 4.55 -35.15
N GLU A 58 0.19 3.66 -34.41
CA GLU A 58 0.03 3.85 -32.96
C GLU A 58 1.40 3.85 -32.27
N VAL A 59 1.65 4.90 -31.49
CA VAL A 59 2.87 5.06 -30.71
C VAL A 59 2.69 4.27 -29.41
N ALA A 60 3.58 3.31 -29.17
CA ALA A 60 3.58 2.56 -27.93
C ALA A 60 3.73 3.51 -26.72
N PRO A 61 3.06 3.24 -25.59
CA PRO A 61 3.23 4.05 -24.40
C PRO A 61 4.69 4.10 -23.96
N ASN A 62 5.14 5.24 -23.43
CA ASN A 62 6.49 5.39 -22.93
C ASN A 62 6.76 4.35 -21.82
N ARG A 63 7.80 3.52 -22.00
CA ARG A 63 8.15 2.46 -21.04
C ARG A 63 8.34 2.98 -19.61
N GLN A 64 8.99 4.13 -19.45
CA GLN A 64 9.22 4.71 -18.13
C GLN A 64 7.90 5.14 -17.48
N LEU A 65 6.97 5.69 -18.26
CA LEU A 65 5.63 6.03 -17.78
C LEU A 65 4.88 4.78 -17.29
N LEU A 66 5.00 3.65 -17.99
CA LEU A 66 4.40 2.38 -17.58
C LEU A 66 5.01 1.87 -16.27
N LEU A 67 6.34 1.84 -16.17
CA LEU A 67 7.04 1.42 -14.95
C LEU A 67 6.67 2.29 -13.75
N ASN A 68 6.66 3.61 -13.94
CA ASN A 68 6.28 4.56 -12.90
C ASN A 68 4.82 4.38 -12.46
N SER A 69 3.90 4.15 -13.40
CA SER A 69 2.48 3.88 -13.11
C SER A 69 2.32 2.62 -12.27
N VAL A 70 2.96 1.52 -12.67
CA VAL A 70 2.93 0.25 -11.93
C VAL A 70 3.53 0.42 -10.54
N TYR A 71 4.63 1.16 -10.41
CA TYR A 71 5.27 1.43 -9.14
C TYR A 71 4.39 2.23 -8.17
N ILE A 72 3.72 3.28 -8.67
CA ILE A 72 2.76 4.07 -7.88
C ILE A 72 1.58 3.21 -7.43
N THR A 73 1.00 2.40 -8.33
CA THR A 73 -0.10 1.50 -7.98
C THR A 73 0.30 0.50 -6.91
N MET A 74 1.49 -0.10 -7.04
CA MET A 74 2.01 -1.04 -6.04
C MET A 74 2.23 -0.38 -4.67
N THR A 75 2.86 0.80 -4.65
CA THR A 75 3.15 1.50 -3.39
C THR A 75 1.88 2.02 -2.72
N ALA A 76 0.93 2.57 -3.49
CA ALA A 76 -0.39 2.95 -3.00
C ALA A 76 -1.19 1.75 -2.48
N GLY A 77 -1.14 0.62 -3.19
CA GLY A 77 -1.78 -0.62 -2.74
C GLY A 77 -1.21 -1.15 -1.42
N PHE A 78 0.10 -1.00 -1.21
CA PHE A 78 0.73 -1.36 0.05
C PHE A 78 0.31 -0.41 1.19
N GLU A 79 0.26 0.90 0.94
CA GLU A 79 -0.26 1.86 1.92
C GLU A 79 -1.72 1.58 2.28
N GLU A 80 -2.55 1.23 1.29
CA GLU A 80 -3.95 0.86 1.51
C GLU A 80 -4.09 -0.44 2.31
N TYR A 81 -3.23 -1.42 2.06
CA TYR A 81 -3.12 -2.62 2.90
C TYR A 81 -2.85 -2.27 4.37
N LEU A 82 -1.85 -1.40 4.63
CA LEU A 82 -1.53 -0.96 5.99
C LEU A 82 -2.69 -0.19 6.64
N ARG A 83 -3.33 0.72 5.88
CA ARG A 83 -4.48 1.49 6.33
C ARG A 83 -5.65 0.59 6.70
N THR A 84 -6.02 -0.34 5.81
CA THR A 84 -7.11 -1.28 6.05
C THR A 84 -6.79 -2.24 7.21
N THR A 85 -5.52 -2.57 7.41
CA THR A 85 -5.07 -3.35 8.57
C THR A 85 -5.32 -2.60 9.89
N LEU A 86 -4.99 -1.30 9.96
CA LEU A 86 -5.29 -0.45 11.12
C LEU A 86 -6.80 -0.30 11.34
N LYS A 87 -7.57 -0.11 10.26
CA LYS A 87 -9.03 -0.05 10.30
C LYS A 87 -9.62 -1.32 10.90
N ALA A 88 -9.17 -2.49 10.45
CA ALA A 88 -9.59 -3.78 11.00
C ALA A 88 -9.21 -3.94 12.49
N MET A 89 -8.08 -3.39 12.94
CA MET A 89 -7.73 -3.37 14.37
C MET A 89 -8.71 -2.53 15.19
N ALA A 90 -9.12 -1.35 14.68
CA ALA A 90 -10.12 -0.52 15.33
C ALA A 90 -11.51 -1.19 15.33
N ASP A 91 -11.91 -1.83 14.22
CA ASP A 91 -13.18 -2.55 14.11
C ASP A 91 -13.25 -3.73 15.08
N ASN A 92 -12.13 -4.41 15.34
CA ASN A 92 -12.07 -5.45 16.37
C ASN A 92 -12.30 -4.91 17.78
N LEU A 93 -11.90 -3.67 18.09
CA LEU A 93 -12.22 -3.04 19.38
C LEU A 93 -13.73 -2.78 19.51
N ASN A 94 -14.40 -2.45 18.41
CA ASN A 94 -15.85 -2.24 18.38
C ASN A 94 -16.65 -3.52 18.68
N GLN A 95 -16.12 -4.70 18.30
CA GLN A 95 -16.77 -5.98 18.56
C GLN A 95 -16.90 -6.32 20.05
N GLU A 96 -16.04 -5.75 20.90
CA GLU A 96 -16.10 -5.97 22.35
C GLU A 96 -17.27 -5.21 23.02
N ALA A 97 -17.84 -4.19 22.35
CA ALA A 97 -18.98 -3.39 22.79
C ALA A 97 -18.87 -2.92 24.26
N LYS A 98 -17.71 -2.37 24.64
CA LYS A 98 -17.40 -1.98 26.02
C LYS A 98 -17.66 -0.48 26.28
N PRO A 99 -18.12 -0.11 27.49
CA PRO A 99 -18.29 1.28 27.87
C PRO A 99 -16.93 2.01 27.98
N PRO A 100 -16.90 3.36 27.91
CA PRO A 100 -15.66 4.14 27.91
C PRO A 100 -14.72 3.87 29.10
N ASN A 101 -15.28 3.61 30.28
CA ASN A 101 -14.54 3.33 31.50
C ASN A 101 -13.86 1.95 31.52
N ALA A 102 -14.28 1.03 30.65
CA ALA A 102 -13.67 -0.30 30.51
C ALA A 102 -12.47 -0.29 29.53
N HIS A 103 -12.26 0.80 28.80
CA HIS A 103 -11.08 1.01 27.97
C HIS A 103 -10.02 1.85 28.68
N HIS A 104 -8.76 1.71 28.26
CA HIS A 104 -7.70 2.59 28.72
C HIS A 104 -8.00 4.04 28.29
N LYS A 105 -7.93 5.00 29.23
CA LYS A 105 -8.27 6.41 28.97
C LYS A 105 -7.51 7.01 27.77
N THR A 106 -6.25 6.62 27.60
CA THR A 106 -5.43 7.04 26.46
C THR A 106 -6.02 6.63 25.11
N LEU A 107 -6.57 5.41 24.99
CA LEU A 107 -7.17 4.91 23.75
C LEU A 107 -8.47 5.67 23.41
N VAL A 108 -9.32 5.94 24.41
CA VAL A 108 -10.54 6.74 24.22
C VAL A 108 -10.19 8.17 23.79
N ASN A 109 -9.24 8.81 24.49
CA ASN A 109 -8.77 10.15 24.13
C ASN A 109 -8.14 10.20 22.75
N PHE A 110 -7.43 9.14 22.37
CA PHE A 110 -6.84 9.00 21.06
C PHE A 110 -7.92 8.96 19.97
N ASN A 111 -8.97 8.14 20.14
CA ASN A 111 -10.13 8.09 19.25
C ASN A 111 -10.83 9.46 19.10
N ILE A 112 -11.07 10.15 20.22
CA ILE A 112 -11.66 11.49 20.22
C ILE A 112 -10.80 12.44 19.39
N ARG A 113 -9.49 12.46 19.64
CA ARG A 113 -8.57 13.39 18.98
C ARG A 113 -8.52 13.17 17.48
N GLU A 114 -8.35 11.93 17.02
CA GLU A 114 -8.27 11.66 15.58
C GLU A 114 -9.62 11.87 14.89
N THR A 115 -10.73 11.46 15.51
CA THR A 115 -12.09 11.72 14.97
C THR A 115 -12.37 13.22 14.84
N ALA A 116 -12.00 14.00 15.86
CA ALA A 116 -12.16 15.45 15.83
C ALA A 116 -11.26 16.13 14.77
N LYS A 117 -10.06 15.59 14.49
CA LYS A 117 -9.23 16.08 13.39
C LYS A 117 -9.90 15.85 12.03
N LEU A 118 -10.48 14.67 11.83
CA LEU A 118 -11.21 14.37 10.59
C LEU A 118 -12.43 15.28 10.43
N LEU A 119 -13.16 15.51 11.53
CA LEU A 119 -14.29 16.46 11.57
C LEU A 119 -13.88 17.88 11.17
N ARG A 120 -12.70 18.34 11.59
CA ARG A 120 -12.16 19.66 11.20
C ARG A 120 -11.82 19.77 9.71
N ARG A 121 -11.67 18.64 9.02
CA ARG A 121 -11.33 18.57 7.59
C ARG A 121 -12.57 18.32 6.72
N MET A 122 -13.79 18.43 7.25
CA MET A 122 -15.02 18.19 6.49
C MET A 122 -15.14 19.03 5.22
N ASP A 123 -14.65 20.27 5.24
CA ASP A 123 -14.73 21.15 4.07
C ASP A 123 -13.71 20.75 2.97
N SER A 124 -12.75 19.89 3.30
CA SER A 124 -11.71 19.39 2.40
C SER A 124 -11.26 17.97 2.83
N PRO A 125 -12.13 16.96 2.69
CA PRO A 125 -11.82 15.61 3.13
C PRO A 125 -10.69 15.01 2.28
N PRO A 126 -9.87 14.10 2.82
CA PRO A 126 -8.91 13.37 2.00
C PRO A 126 -9.64 12.49 0.97
N ASP A 127 -9.10 12.40 -0.26
CA ASP A 127 -9.72 11.66 -1.37
C ASP A 127 -10.01 10.17 -1.08
N TYR A 128 -9.27 9.59 -0.14
CA TYR A 128 -9.38 8.18 0.25
C TYR A 128 -10.34 7.94 1.43
N ILE A 129 -11.01 8.98 1.98
CA ILE A 129 -11.93 8.83 3.10
C ILE A 129 -13.31 9.39 2.76
N THR A 130 -14.34 8.56 2.90
CA THR A 130 -15.75 8.99 2.88
C THR A 130 -16.33 8.97 4.28
N PHE A 131 -16.86 10.10 4.77
CA PHE A 131 -17.49 10.16 6.08
C PHE A 131 -18.63 11.18 6.14
N ASN A 132 -19.60 10.93 7.03
CA ASN A 132 -20.75 11.79 7.31
C ASN A 132 -20.52 12.53 8.64
N HIS A 133 -20.85 13.83 8.67
CA HIS A 133 -20.82 14.68 9.87
C HIS A 133 -21.54 14.02 11.06
N ASP A 134 -22.76 13.54 10.84
CA ASP A 134 -23.61 12.98 11.90
C ASP A 134 -22.99 11.73 12.51
N ASP A 135 -22.33 10.91 11.67
CA ASP A 135 -21.65 9.70 12.12
C ASP A 135 -20.41 10.05 12.95
N LEU A 136 -19.61 11.04 12.53
CA LEU A 136 -18.47 11.50 13.33
C LEU A 136 -18.91 12.05 14.69
N CYS A 137 -19.97 12.85 14.73
CA CYS A 137 -20.53 13.40 15.97
C CYS A 137 -21.07 12.29 16.87
N ARG A 138 -21.74 11.27 16.31
CA ARG A 138 -22.22 10.09 17.06
C ARG A 138 -21.07 9.31 17.67
N ILE A 139 -20.00 9.08 16.92
CA ILE A 139 -18.78 8.40 17.39
C ILE A 139 -18.16 9.20 18.55
N LEU A 140 -18.02 10.52 18.43
CA LEU A 140 -17.52 11.36 19.53
C LEU A 140 -18.42 11.28 20.77
N GLY A 141 -19.75 11.30 20.59
CA GLY A 141 -20.71 11.13 21.68
C GLY A 141 -20.61 9.78 22.39
N SER A 142 -20.30 8.70 21.65
CA SER A 142 -20.11 7.36 22.23
C SER A 142 -18.95 7.29 23.24
N CYS A 143 -18.01 8.24 23.17
CA CYS A 143 -16.88 8.32 24.11
C CYS A 143 -17.24 9.00 25.45
N ALA A 144 -18.43 9.57 25.59
CA ALA A 144 -18.87 10.26 26.80
C ALA A 144 -19.19 9.30 27.95
N THR A 145 -18.94 9.75 29.19
CA THR A 145 -19.28 8.99 30.39
C THR A 145 -20.78 8.71 30.46
N GLY A 146 -21.16 7.43 30.57
CA GLY A 146 -22.57 7.00 30.55
C GLY A 146 -23.02 6.34 29.24
N SER A 147 -22.21 6.41 28.18
CA SER A 147 -22.44 5.64 26.96
C SER A 147 -22.26 4.13 27.22
N GLN A 148 -23.12 3.32 26.61
CA GLN A 148 -23.11 1.86 26.76
C GLN A 148 -21.87 1.22 26.10
N ALA A 149 -21.45 1.76 24.95
CA ALA A 149 -20.28 1.29 24.24
C ALA A 149 -19.56 2.45 23.54
N VAL A 150 -18.23 2.38 23.48
CA VAL A 150 -17.42 3.25 22.62
C VAL A 150 -17.47 2.74 21.18
N GLN A 151 -17.65 3.66 20.24
CA GLN A 151 -17.43 3.43 18.82
C GLN A 151 -16.08 4.04 18.42
N PHE A 152 -15.13 3.18 18.06
CA PHE A 152 -13.84 3.54 17.50
C PHE A 152 -13.99 3.83 16.00
N ASN A 153 -13.52 5.00 15.58
CA ASN A 153 -13.60 5.44 14.20
C ASN A 153 -12.43 4.87 13.39
N GLY A 154 -12.65 3.75 12.71
CA GLY A 154 -11.62 3.09 11.90
C GLY A 154 -11.01 3.99 10.82
N GLU A 155 -11.79 4.88 10.21
CA GLU A 155 -11.30 5.84 9.22
C GLU A 155 -10.33 6.84 9.86
N ALA A 156 -10.75 7.52 10.92
CA ALA A 156 -9.91 8.50 11.60
C ALA A 156 -8.67 7.87 12.26
N LEU A 157 -8.80 6.65 12.78
CA LEU A 157 -7.71 5.92 13.43
C LEU A 157 -6.71 5.37 12.42
N SER A 158 -7.11 5.14 11.17
CA SER A 158 -6.22 4.70 10.09
C SER A 158 -5.70 5.84 9.19
N ASP A 159 -6.22 7.07 9.36
CA ASP A 159 -5.73 8.29 8.71
C ASP A 159 -4.33 8.67 9.24
N VAL A 160 -3.29 8.14 8.58
CA VAL A 160 -1.89 8.34 8.91
C VAL A 160 -1.08 8.56 7.65
N ASP A 161 -0.32 9.64 7.62
CA ASP A 161 0.62 9.91 6.54
C ASP A 161 1.86 9.03 6.63
N GLY A 162 2.41 8.64 5.47
CA GLY A 162 3.70 7.96 5.38
C GLY A 162 3.72 6.56 6.01
N LEU A 163 2.61 5.83 5.95
CA LEU A 163 2.49 4.45 6.45
C LEU A 163 3.58 3.52 5.89
N ILE A 164 4.04 3.76 4.66
CA ILE A 164 5.08 2.98 4.01
C ILE A 164 6.41 2.92 4.79
N ARG A 165 6.71 3.93 5.62
CA ARG A 165 7.91 3.96 6.48
C ARG A 165 7.82 2.99 7.67
N LEU A 166 6.67 2.35 7.88
CA LEU A 166 6.30 1.43 8.96
C LEU A 166 6.39 1.95 10.39
N LYS A 167 7.28 2.89 10.71
CA LYS A 167 7.34 3.52 12.04
C LYS A 167 5.98 4.09 12.45
N ASN A 168 5.37 4.87 11.55
CA ASN A 168 4.05 5.47 11.77
C ASN A 168 2.95 4.40 11.91
N PHE A 169 3.05 3.30 11.16
CA PHE A 169 2.14 2.16 11.28
C PHE A 169 2.28 1.46 12.64
N CYS A 170 3.51 1.16 13.06
CA CYS A 170 3.81 0.52 14.34
C CYS A 170 3.32 1.36 15.54
N GLU A 171 3.64 2.66 15.54
CA GLU A 171 3.17 3.60 16.58
C GLU A 171 1.65 3.67 16.62
N ARG A 172 1.00 3.68 15.45
CA ARG A 172 -0.46 3.71 15.35
C ARG A 172 -1.09 2.42 15.85
N ALA A 173 -0.55 1.27 15.46
CA ALA A 173 -1.00 -0.05 15.91
C ALA A 173 -0.85 -0.20 17.43
N GLU A 174 0.26 0.28 18.01
CA GLU A 174 0.48 0.26 19.46
C GLU A 174 -0.55 1.13 20.18
N GLY A 175 -0.90 2.29 19.63
CA GLY A 175 -2.00 3.12 20.12
C GLY A 175 -3.36 2.42 20.13
N LEU A 176 -3.57 1.45 19.22
CA LEU A 176 -4.74 0.57 19.15
C LEU A 176 -4.60 -0.71 20.01
N GLY A 177 -3.55 -0.81 20.83
CA GLY A 177 -3.28 -1.96 21.68
C GLY A 177 -2.68 -3.17 20.96
N LYS A 178 -2.19 -3.00 19.72
CA LYS A 178 -1.53 -4.05 18.93
C LYS A 178 -0.06 -3.72 18.75
N ARG A 179 0.83 -4.45 19.43
CA ARG A 179 2.27 -4.26 19.27
C ARG A 179 2.78 -4.95 17.98
N VAL A 180 3.15 -4.15 17.00
CA VAL A 180 3.92 -4.55 15.81
C VAL A 180 5.33 -4.01 15.96
N ASP A 181 6.33 -4.89 15.89
CA ASP A 181 7.72 -4.57 16.21
C ASP A 181 8.63 -4.81 14.98
N LEU A 182 9.39 -3.78 14.60
CA LEU A 182 10.30 -3.84 13.45
C LEU A 182 11.48 -4.77 13.70
N ASP A 183 11.96 -4.92 14.95
CA ASP A 183 13.02 -5.88 15.27
C ASP A 183 12.52 -7.33 15.18
N VAL A 184 11.21 -7.54 15.36
CA VAL A 184 10.58 -8.84 15.11
C VAL A 184 10.42 -9.05 13.61
N ALA A 185 9.98 -8.04 12.86
CA ALA A 185 9.87 -8.12 11.40
C ALA A 185 11.23 -8.40 10.75
N ALA A 186 12.31 -7.74 11.20
CA ALA A 186 13.66 -7.93 10.68
C ALA A 186 14.24 -9.34 10.92
N LYS A 187 13.62 -10.15 11.78
CA LYS A 187 13.97 -11.57 11.97
C LYS A 187 13.23 -12.49 11.00
N ASP A 188 12.19 -12.00 10.33
CA ASP A 188 11.39 -12.79 9.39
C ASP A 188 12.26 -13.24 8.20
N PRO A 189 12.28 -14.54 7.87
CA PRO A 189 13.08 -15.05 6.76
C PRO A 189 12.76 -14.38 5.42
N ALA A 190 11.50 -14.04 5.16
CA ALA A 190 11.11 -13.42 3.90
C ALA A 190 11.74 -12.02 3.74
N ILE A 191 11.82 -11.25 4.82
CA ILE A 191 12.46 -9.92 4.82
C ILE A 191 13.98 -10.07 4.58
N LYS A 192 14.63 -11.02 5.25
CA LYS A 192 16.07 -11.27 5.06
C LYS A 192 16.41 -11.64 3.63
N ILE A 193 15.63 -12.53 3.02
CA ILE A 193 15.80 -12.92 1.61
C ILE A 193 15.56 -11.71 0.70
N ALA A 194 14.52 -10.92 0.96
CA ALA A 194 14.20 -9.75 0.15
C ALA A 194 15.30 -8.68 0.17
N LEU A 195 15.95 -8.49 1.33
CA LEU A 195 17.06 -7.57 1.50
C LEU A 195 18.43 -8.20 1.17
N LYS A 196 18.45 -9.44 0.69
CA LYS A 196 19.67 -10.21 0.38
C LYS A 196 20.63 -10.31 1.58
N GLN A 197 20.07 -10.38 2.80
CA GLN A 197 20.78 -10.52 4.08
C GLN A 197 20.62 -11.93 4.67
N GLU A 198 20.99 -12.95 3.91
CA GLU A 198 20.83 -14.37 4.29
C GLU A 198 21.88 -14.85 5.32
N LYS A 199 22.92 -14.05 5.61
CA LYS A 199 23.99 -14.38 6.58
C LYS A 199 23.60 -14.02 8.02
N ASN A 200 24.47 -14.33 8.99
CA ASN A 200 24.34 -14.06 10.45
C ASN A 200 24.32 -12.55 10.80
N ASN A 201 23.60 -11.74 10.05
CA ASN A 201 23.40 -10.34 10.33
C ASN A 201 22.51 -10.19 11.56
N SER A 202 22.85 -9.22 12.40
CA SER A 202 22.02 -8.92 13.57
C SER A 202 20.65 -8.41 13.11
N ALA A 203 19.60 -8.68 13.89
CA ALA A 203 18.25 -8.17 13.59
C ALA A 203 18.23 -6.64 13.45
N ARG A 204 19.11 -5.95 14.18
CA ARG A 204 19.24 -4.49 14.17
C ARG A 204 19.80 -3.97 12.84
N ASP A 205 20.77 -4.67 12.27
CA ASP A 205 21.34 -4.29 10.96
C ASP A 205 20.32 -4.50 9.84
N VAL A 206 19.59 -5.63 9.89
CA VAL A 206 18.52 -5.92 8.93
C VAL A 206 17.39 -4.91 9.06
N ARG A 207 17.02 -4.53 10.29
CA ARG A 207 16.02 -3.48 10.55
C ARG A 207 16.45 -2.14 9.95
N LYS A 208 17.69 -1.72 10.17
CA LYS A 208 18.18 -0.45 9.62
C LYS A 208 18.12 -0.45 8.09
N LEU A 209 18.55 -1.54 7.47
CA LEU A 209 18.47 -1.69 6.01
C LEU A 209 17.01 -1.68 5.51
N LEU A 210 16.09 -2.33 6.23
CA LEU A 210 14.66 -2.27 5.92
C LEU A 210 14.14 -0.82 5.97
N GLU A 211 14.47 -0.08 7.02
CA GLU A 211 14.08 1.33 7.16
C GLU A 211 14.65 2.18 6.01
N ASP A 212 15.92 1.98 5.64
CA ASP A 212 16.58 2.68 4.53
C ASP A 212 15.91 2.39 3.18
N GLU A 213 15.57 1.13 2.90
CA GLU A 213 14.89 0.72 1.66
C GLU A 213 13.46 1.25 1.58
N LEU A 214 12.70 1.24 2.69
CA LEU A 214 11.35 1.84 2.72
C LEU A 214 11.40 3.36 2.51
N GLU A 215 12.45 4.02 2.99
CA GLU A 215 12.69 5.45 2.74
C GLU A 215 13.04 5.71 1.27
N ILE A 216 13.81 4.83 0.61
CA ILE A 216 14.04 4.88 -0.84
C ILE A 216 12.70 4.76 -1.58
N ILE A 217 11.85 3.80 -1.20
CA ILE A 217 10.55 3.59 -1.85
C ILE A 217 9.67 4.83 -1.72
N SER A 218 9.58 5.42 -0.52
CA SER A 218 8.84 6.66 -0.28
C SER A 218 9.36 7.81 -1.15
N ARG A 219 10.68 7.97 -1.25
CA ARG A 219 11.32 9.01 -2.08
C ARG A 219 11.01 8.82 -3.57
N TYR A 220 11.09 7.60 -4.09
CA TYR A 220 10.79 7.32 -5.50
C TYR A 220 9.33 7.59 -5.82
N ARG A 221 8.41 7.15 -4.97
CA ARG A 221 6.98 7.44 -5.10
C ARG A 221 6.71 8.95 -5.15
N ASN A 222 7.31 9.72 -4.25
CA ASN A 222 7.15 11.18 -4.22
C ASN A 222 7.76 11.86 -5.44
N ARG A 223 8.96 11.44 -5.88
CA ARG A 223 9.58 11.97 -7.11
C ARG A 223 8.73 11.71 -8.35
N ILE A 224 8.17 10.50 -8.49
CA ILE A 224 7.25 10.18 -9.57
C ILE A 224 5.98 11.04 -9.49
N ALA A 225 5.41 11.24 -8.30
CA ALA A 225 4.24 12.10 -8.14
C ALA A 225 4.52 13.56 -8.57
N HIS A 226 5.74 14.06 -8.35
CA HIS A 226 6.12 15.43 -8.73
C HIS A 226 6.58 15.60 -10.18
N ILE A 227 7.27 14.60 -10.75
CA ILE A 227 7.98 14.70 -12.05
C ILE A 227 7.29 13.83 -13.13
N GLY A 228 6.34 12.98 -12.75
CA GLY A 228 5.55 12.13 -13.64
C GLY A 228 6.38 11.05 -14.35
N GLY A 229 6.06 10.82 -15.64
CA GLY A 229 6.71 9.80 -16.47
C GLY A 229 8.19 10.04 -16.78
N ASN A 230 8.74 11.21 -16.41
CA ASN A 230 10.15 11.56 -16.64
C ASN A 230 11.07 11.13 -15.50
N ALA A 231 10.54 10.65 -14.37
CA ALA A 231 11.36 10.09 -13.30
C ALA A 231 11.96 8.75 -13.76
N SER A 232 13.28 8.65 -13.81
CA SER A 232 14.02 7.47 -14.28
C SER A 232 14.51 6.55 -13.14
N ASP A 233 14.14 6.84 -11.89
CA ASP A 233 14.63 6.13 -10.71
C ASP A 233 14.15 4.67 -10.64
N VAL A 234 12.99 4.38 -11.25
CA VAL A 234 12.39 3.05 -11.23
C VAL A 234 12.70 2.31 -12.52
N THR A 235 13.64 1.38 -12.42
CA THR A 235 13.89 0.36 -13.44
C THR A 235 13.09 -0.90 -13.12
N GLU A 236 12.98 -1.82 -14.09
CA GLU A 236 12.29 -3.11 -13.86
C GLU A 236 12.92 -3.93 -12.71
N PRO A 237 14.25 -4.08 -12.61
CA PRO A 237 14.85 -4.75 -11.45
C PRO A 237 14.49 -4.10 -10.11
N VAL A 238 14.46 -2.76 -10.06
CA VAL A 238 14.06 -1.99 -8.87
C VAL A 238 12.60 -2.26 -8.52
N LEU A 239 11.70 -2.19 -9.51
CA LEU A 239 10.28 -2.50 -9.34
C LEU A 239 10.07 -3.91 -8.77
N ARG A 240 10.72 -4.92 -9.35
CA ARG A 240 10.61 -6.32 -8.89
C ARG A 240 11.18 -6.51 -7.48
N SER A 241 12.33 -5.89 -7.19
CA SER A 241 12.95 -5.93 -5.86
C SER A 241 12.06 -5.31 -4.80
N HIS A 242 11.55 -4.09 -5.05
CA HIS A 242 10.65 -3.41 -4.14
C HIS A 242 9.32 -4.14 -3.96
N LYS A 243 8.74 -4.73 -5.03
CA LYS A 243 7.58 -5.61 -4.90
C LYS A 243 7.85 -6.73 -3.89
N TYR A 244 8.94 -7.45 -4.09
CA TYR A 244 9.27 -8.60 -3.26
C TYR A 244 9.48 -8.19 -1.80
N LEU A 245 10.12 -7.05 -1.56
CA LEU A 245 10.27 -6.48 -0.22
C LEU A 245 8.92 -6.12 0.42
N LEU A 246 8.05 -5.40 -0.30
CA LEU A 246 6.73 -5.01 0.24
C LEU A 246 5.85 -6.23 0.56
N SER A 247 5.87 -7.26 -0.29
CA SER A 247 5.20 -8.54 -0.02
C SER A 247 5.78 -9.25 1.21
N ALA A 248 7.11 -9.28 1.37
CA ALA A 248 7.75 -9.85 2.55
C ALA A 248 7.38 -9.09 3.84
N VAL A 249 7.30 -7.76 3.78
CA VAL A 249 6.85 -6.93 4.89
C VAL A 249 5.40 -7.23 5.25
N ALA A 250 4.50 -7.33 4.26
CA ALA A 250 3.09 -7.68 4.50
C ALA A 250 2.96 -9.04 5.21
N VAL A 251 3.74 -10.05 4.78
CA VAL A 251 3.80 -11.37 5.45
C VAL A 251 4.27 -11.23 6.89
N ALA A 252 5.35 -10.50 7.14
CA ALA A 252 5.89 -10.34 8.48
C ALA A 252 4.91 -9.61 9.43
N ILE A 253 4.20 -8.60 8.93
CA ILE A 253 3.16 -7.89 9.69
C ILE A 253 2.01 -8.83 10.03
N GLU A 254 1.50 -9.59 9.06
CA GLU A 254 0.44 -10.56 9.31
C GLU A 254 0.82 -11.62 10.34
N ASN A 255 2.02 -12.18 10.22
CA ASN A 255 2.53 -13.17 11.16
C ASN A 255 2.51 -12.62 12.59
N GLN A 256 2.89 -11.36 12.78
CA GLN A 256 2.86 -10.72 14.10
C GLN A 256 1.42 -10.51 14.62
N ILE A 257 0.50 -10.13 13.74
CA ILE A 257 -0.92 -9.92 14.10
C ILE A 257 -1.59 -11.26 14.45
N GLN A 258 -1.39 -12.31 13.66
CA GLN A 258 -2.02 -13.62 13.84
C GLN A 258 -1.44 -14.41 15.02
N ASN A 259 -0.10 -14.43 15.20
CA ASN A 259 0.53 -15.18 16.28
C ASN A 259 0.19 -14.62 17.68
N ARG A 260 -0.27 -13.37 17.75
CA ARG A 260 -0.76 -12.74 18.98
C ARG A 260 -2.26 -12.93 19.21
N ALA A 261 -3.04 -13.33 18.22
CA ALA A 261 -4.44 -13.70 18.41
C ALA A 261 -4.61 -15.10 19.03
N LYS A 262 -3.56 -15.93 19.00
CA LYS A 262 -3.53 -17.29 19.56
C LYS A 262 -3.01 -17.38 21.00
N LYS A 263 -2.60 -16.26 21.59
CA LYS A 263 -2.12 -16.16 22.98
C LYS A 263 -3.07 -15.29 23.78
#